data_AF-A0A1S3XPS3-F1
#
_entry.id   AF-A0A1S3XPS3-F1
#
_cell.length_a   1.000
_cell.length_b   1.000
_cell.length_c   1.000
_cell.angle_alpha   90.00
_cell.angle_beta   90.00
_cell.angle_gamma   90.00
#
_symmetry.space_group_name_H-M   'P 1'
#
loop_
_entity.id
_entity.type
_entity.pdbx_description
1 polymer ?
#
loop_
_entity_poly.entity_id
_entity_poly.type
_entity_poly.pdbx_seq_one_letter_code
_entity_poly.pdbx_strand_id
1 'polypeptide(L)'
;MVKYYYQASMVRTKVEIKRIEDKAKRHTTFTKRRQGLFKKAKELAKRCDAQAAVITFSLAGNVFAFGHPSVDDVVNRYIAATSAPEEGNEIPVHKEAEKKDKDVVIENNVDQEDEETTSFELPVGDMGMEELEQLEVAMVQIKKKVVDRINGIISSSKDEDLGLPYTGLTLN
;
A
#
# COMPACT_ATOMS: atom_id res chain seq x y z
N MET A 1 -12.02 18.51 41.18
CA MET A 1 -12.67 19.16 40.02
C MET A 1 -11.99 18.65 38.74
N VAL A 2 -12.43 17.50 38.21
CA VAL A 2 -11.82 16.88 37.03
C VAL A 2 -12.59 17.33 35.79
N LYS A 3 -11.91 18.01 34.86
CA LYS A 3 -12.51 18.45 33.58
C LYS A 3 -12.59 17.23 32.65
N TYR A 4 -13.81 16.73 32.40
CA TYR A 4 -14.06 15.78 31.33
C TYR A 4 -13.82 16.49 29.99
N TYR A 5 -12.78 16.12 29.26
CA TYR A 5 -12.59 16.56 27.89
C TYR A 5 -13.37 15.60 26.97
N TYR A 6 -14.51 16.08 26.49
CA TYR A 6 -15.26 15.46 25.41
C TYR A 6 -14.45 15.61 24.11
N GLN A 7 -13.83 14.53 23.61
CA GLN A 7 -13.30 14.55 22.25
C GLN A 7 -14.46 14.34 21.27
N ALA A 8 -14.95 15.44 20.73
CA ALA A 8 -15.95 15.42 19.68
C ALA A 8 -15.39 14.67 18.45
N SER A 9 -16.12 13.66 17.96
CA SER A 9 -15.83 13.04 16.67
C SER A 9 -15.83 14.13 15.60
N MET A 10 -14.70 14.29 14.90
CA MET A 10 -14.52 15.38 13.96
C MET A 10 -15.53 15.22 12.81
N VAL A 11 -16.57 16.06 12.81
CA VAL A 11 -17.61 16.08 11.79
C VAL A 11 -16.98 16.32 10.41
N ARG A 12 -17.43 15.56 9.40
CA ARG A 12 -16.98 15.73 8.01
C ARG A 12 -17.24 17.16 7.56
N THR A 13 -16.18 17.96 7.48
CA THR A 13 -16.26 19.35 7.04
C THR A 13 -16.22 19.43 5.52
N LYS A 14 -16.96 20.38 4.94
CA LYS A 14 -16.85 20.71 3.52
C LYS A 14 -15.44 21.25 3.24
N VAL A 15 -14.81 20.74 2.19
CA VAL A 15 -13.51 21.16 1.71
C VAL A 15 -13.63 21.58 0.25
N GLU A 16 -12.91 22.63 -0.14
CA GLU A 16 -12.85 23.09 -1.53
C GLU A 16 -12.17 22.05 -2.43
N ILE A 17 -12.64 21.95 -3.68
CA ILE A 17 -12.03 21.08 -4.70
C ILE A 17 -10.83 21.82 -5.32
N LYS A 18 -9.76 21.91 -4.54
CA LYS A 18 -8.45 22.43 -4.93
C LYS A 18 -7.33 21.60 -4.32
N ARG A 19 -6.08 21.86 -4.71
CA ARG A 19 -4.92 21.22 -4.11
C ARG A 19 -4.88 21.51 -2.60
N ILE A 20 -4.72 20.46 -1.79
CA ILE A 20 -4.48 20.59 -0.35
C ILE A 20 -3.00 20.94 -0.16
N GLU A 21 -2.70 22.11 0.38
CA GLU A 21 -1.30 22.55 0.53
C GLU A 21 -0.57 21.85 1.68
N ASP A 22 -1.26 21.66 2.81
CA ASP A 22 -0.77 20.91 3.96
C ASP A 22 -0.41 19.47 3.56
N LYS A 23 0.87 19.12 3.69
CA LYS A 23 1.41 17.82 3.25
C LYS A 23 0.80 16.65 4.03
N ALA A 24 0.61 16.78 5.34
CA ALA A 24 0.07 15.72 6.19
C ALA A 24 -1.41 15.49 5.86
N LYS A 25 -2.20 16.57 5.79
CA LYS A 25 -3.62 16.49 5.38
C LYS A 25 -3.77 15.94 3.98
N ARG A 26 -2.89 16.33 3.05
CA ARG A 26 -2.88 15.82 1.67
C ARG A 26 -2.59 14.32 1.63
N HIS A 27 -1.60 13.84 2.39
CA HIS A 27 -1.26 12.42 2.46
C HIS A 27 -2.43 11.59 3.02
N THR A 28 -2.98 11.97 4.17
CA THR A 28 -4.11 11.26 4.77
C THR A 28 -5.35 11.32 3.88
N THR A 29 -5.61 12.46 3.24
CA THR A 29 -6.74 12.60 2.31
C THR A 29 -6.57 11.73 1.07
N PHE A 30 -5.36 11.64 0.51
CA PHE A 30 -5.06 10.76 -0.61
C PHE A 30 -5.38 9.31 -0.25
N THR A 31 -4.87 8.80 0.87
CA THR A 31 -5.12 7.42 1.31
C THR A 31 -6.62 7.14 1.47
N LYS A 32 -7.32 8.00 2.24
CA LYS A 32 -8.76 7.81 2.50
C LYS A 32 -9.62 7.92 1.24
N ARG A 33 -9.35 8.91 0.37
CA ARG A 33 -10.12 9.08 -0.88
C ARG A 33 -9.82 7.98 -1.88
N ARG A 34 -8.57 7.54 -2.01
CA ARG A 34 -8.18 6.42 -2.88
C ARG A 34 -8.90 5.14 -2.47
N GLN A 35 -8.89 4.79 -1.18
CA GLN A 35 -9.62 3.63 -0.66
C GLN A 35 -11.13 3.74 -0.92
N GLY A 36 -11.74 4.90 -0.61
CA GLY A 36 -13.15 5.13 -0.88
C GLY A 36 -13.51 5.03 -2.37
N LEU A 37 -12.64 5.53 -3.25
CA LEU A 37 -12.78 5.44 -4.69
C LEU A 37 -12.71 3.99 -5.17
N PHE A 38 -11.74 3.21 -4.69
CA PHE A 38 -11.59 1.80 -5.06
C PHE A 38 -12.79 0.98 -4.60
N LYS A 39 -13.28 1.22 -3.38
CA LYS A 39 -14.50 0.57 -2.87
C LYS A 39 -15.70 0.87 -3.77
N LYS A 40 -15.87 2.13 -4.20
CA LYS A 40 -16.97 2.52 -5.09
C LYS A 40 -16.82 1.92 -6.49
N ALA A 41 -15.61 1.87 -7.03
CA ALA A 41 -15.33 1.23 -8.30
C ALA A 41 -15.63 -0.29 -8.25
N LYS A 42 -15.23 -0.98 -7.17
CA LYS A 42 -15.55 -2.40 -6.93
C LYS A 42 -17.05 -2.64 -6.84
N GLU A 43 -17.76 -1.83 -6.04
CA GLU A 43 -19.22 -1.91 -5.91
C GLU A 43 -19.92 -1.68 -7.26
N LEU A 44 -19.45 -0.71 -8.05
CA LEU A 44 -20.02 -0.39 -9.36
C LEU A 44 -19.77 -1.52 -10.37
N ALA A 45 -18.53 -2.00 -10.46
CA ALA A 45 -18.13 -3.09 -11.33
C ALA A 45 -18.99 -4.33 -11.05
N LYS A 46 -19.14 -4.72 -9.78
CA LYS A 46 -19.97 -5.86 -9.37
C LYS A 46 -21.45 -5.66 -9.66
N ARG A 47 -22.00 -4.46 -9.42
CA ARG A 47 -23.45 -4.19 -9.60
C ARG A 47 -23.87 -4.17 -11.06
N CYS A 48 -22.99 -3.69 -11.93
CA CYS A 48 -23.29 -3.48 -13.33
C CYS A 48 -22.64 -4.52 -14.25
N ASP A 49 -21.96 -5.53 -13.69
CA ASP A 49 -21.09 -6.46 -14.43
C ASP A 49 -20.14 -5.72 -15.39
N ALA A 50 -19.63 -4.58 -14.91
CA ALA A 50 -18.90 -3.63 -15.72
C ALA A 50 -17.40 -3.83 -15.53
N GLN A 51 -16.68 -3.85 -16.64
CA GLN A 51 -15.23 -3.90 -16.61
C GLN A 51 -14.67 -2.49 -16.43
N ALA A 52 -13.87 -2.32 -15.38
CA ALA A 52 -13.41 -1.01 -14.95
C ALA A 52 -12.02 -1.10 -14.32
N ALA A 53 -11.21 -0.08 -14.57
CA ALA A 53 -9.92 0.11 -13.92
C ALA A 53 -9.77 1.54 -13.40
N VAL A 54 -9.14 1.68 -12.24
CA VAL A 54 -8.81 2.96 -11.61
C VAL A 54 -7.34 2.92 -11.24
N ILE A 55 -6.54 3.86 -11.77
CA ILE A 55 -5.11 3.98 -11.50
C ILE A 55 -4.84 5.33 -10.85
N THR A 56 -4.09 5.35 -9.74
CA THR A 56 -3.75 6.56 -9.00
C THR A 56 -2.27 6.59 -8.64
N PHE A 57 -1.68 7.78 -8.68
CA PHE A 57 -0.27 8.01 -8.37
C PHE A 57 -0.16 8.89 -7.12
N SER A 58 0.70 8.51 -6.19
CA SER A 58 1.07 9.38 -5.07
C SER A 58 2.14 10.38 -5.51
N LEU A 59 2.27 11.48 -4.76
CA LEU A 59 3.38 12.43 -4.96
C LEU A 59 4.77 11.81 -4.68
N ALA A 60 4.82 10.65 -4.03
CA ALA A 60 6.05 9.89 -3.80
C ALA A 60 6.39 8.96 -4.99
N GLY A 61 5.57 8.91 -6.04
CA GLY A 61 5.78 8.06 -7.21
C GLY A 61 5.17 6.66 -7.10
N ASN A 62 4.51 6.34 -5.98
CA ASN A 62 3.87 5.02 -5.80
C ASN A 62 2.59 4.93 -6.64
N VAL A 63 2.44 3.81 -7.34
CA VAL A 63 1.26 3.49 -8.16
C VAL A 63 0.31 2.62 -7.34
N PHE A 64 -0.99 2.92 -7.41
CA PHE A 64 -2.05 2.11 -6.82
C PHE A 64 -3.14 1.92 -7.84
N ALA A 65 -3.59 0.69 -8.03
CA ALA A 65 -4.59 0.36 -9.03
C ALA A 65 -5.67 -0.57 -8.49
N PHE A 66 -6.87 -0.42 -9.03
CA PHE A 66 -7.98 -1.37 -8.94
C PHE A 66 -8.40 -1.73 -10.36
N GLY A 67 -8.70 -3.00 -10.60
CA GLY A 67 -9.18 -3.47 -11.90
C GLY A 67 -10.16 -4.63 -11.73
N HIS A 68 -11.16 -4.67 -12.61
CA HIS A 68 -12.08 -5.78 -12.76
C HIS A 68 -12.33 -6.02 -14.25
N PRO A 69 -12.06 -7.23 -14.80
CA PRO A 69 -11.56 -8.42 -14.13
C PRO A 69 -10.11 -8.31 -13.62
N SER A 70 -9.24 -7.64 -14.37
CA SER A 70 -7.90 -7.23 -13.92
C SER A 70 -7.56 -5.85 -14.48
N VAL A 71 -6.52 -5.20 -13.95
CA VAL A 71 -6.06 -3.90 -14.46
C VAL A 71 -5.54 -4.05 -15.89
N ASP A 72 -4.71 -5.06 -16.13
CA ASP A 72 -4.08 -5.29 -17.42
C ASP A 72 -5.12 -5.64 -18.50
N ASP A 73 -6.14 -6.44 -18.19
CA ASP A 73 -7.19 -6.77 -19.16
C ASP A 73 -7.95 -5.53 -19.64
N VAL A 74 -8.29 -4.64 -18.71
CA VAL A 74 -9.01 -3.39 -19.02
C VAL A 74 -8.11 -2.44 -19.80
N VAL A 75 -6.85 -2.30 -19.40
CA VAL A 75 -5.87 -1.43 -20.08
C VAL A 75 -5.55 -1.96 -21.48
N ASN A 76 -5.27 -3.24 -21.63
CA ASN A 76 -4.97 -3.86 -22.91
C ASN A 76 -6.15 -3.72 -23.88
N ARG A 77 -7.38 -3.92 -23.41
CA ARG A 77 -8.57 -3.68 -24.23
C ARG A 77 -8.68 -2.23 -24.66
N TYR A 78 -8.45 -1.29 -23.74
CA TYR A 78 -8.50 0.13 -24.05
C TYR A 78 -7.45 0.51 -25.11
N ILE A 79 -6.22 0.01 -24.99
CA ILE A 79 -5.16 0.25 -25.97
C ILE A 79 -5.52 -0.39 -27.32
N ALA A 80 -6.00 -1.63 -27.33
CA ALA A 80 -6.43 -2.31 -28.55
C ALA A 80 -7.57 -1.53 -29.26
N ALA A 81 -8.55 -1.04 -28.51
CA ALA A 81 -9.66 -0.25 -29.06
C ALA A 81 -9.24 1.12 -29.60
N THR A 82 -8.20 1.73 -29.02
CA THR A 82 -7.71 3.06 -29.43
C THR A 82 -6.62 3.01 -30.51
N SER A 83 -5.99 1.85 -30.71
CA SER A 83 -4.96 1.61 -31.73
C SER A 83 -5.50 1.08 -33.06
N ALA A 84 -6.79 0.71 -33.13
CA ALA A 84 -7.44 0.37 -34.39
C ALA A 84 -7.67 1.63 -35.24
N PRO A 85 -7.35 1.63 -36.55
CA PRO A 85 -7.73 2.71 -37.44
C PRO A 85 -9.27 2.83 -37.45
N GLU A 86 -9.77 4.06 -37.32
CA GLU A 86 -11.20 4.36 -37.24
C GLU A 86 -11.96 3.82 -38.47
N GLU A 87 -12.53 2.62 -38.36
CA GLU A 87 -13.64 2.19 -39.19
C GLU A 87 -14.72 1.58 -38.30
N GLY A 88 -15.78 2.38 -38.08
CA GLY A 88 -17.16 1.93 -37.88
C GLY A 88 -17.47 0.96 -36.74
N ASN A 89 -18.22 1.46 -35.74
CA ASN A 89 -19.18 0.73 -34.90
C ASN A 89 -19.16 -0.80 -34.96
N GLU A 90 -18.77 -1.45 -33.86
CA GLU A 90 -19.51 -2.55 -33.21
C GLU A 90 -18.84 -2.92 -31.87
N ILE A 91 -19.65 -3.05 -30.81
CA ILE A 91 -19.20 -3.49 -29.48
C ILE A 91 -19.05 -5.02 -29.52
N PRO A 92 -17.85 -5.62 -29.39
CA PRO A 92 -17.74 -7.07 -29.34
C PRO A 92 -18.04 -7.55 -27.93
N VAL A 93 -19.24 -8.10 -27.78
CA VAL A 93 -19.70 -8.91 -26.64
C VAL A 93 -18.80 -10.13 -26.46
N HIS A 94 -18.35 -10.32 -25.21
CA HIS A 94 -17.80 -11.52 -24.56
C HIS A 94 -17.04 -12.54 -25.42
N LYS A 95 -15.74 -12.70 -25.12
CA LYS A 95 -15.11 -14.02 -25.09
C LYS A 95 -14.34 -14.18 -23.78
N GLU A 96 -14.87 -15.06 -22.94
CA GLU A 96 -14.14 -15.62 -21.80
C GLU A 96 -12.92 -16.37 -22.31
N ALA A 97 -11.76 -16.05 -21.76
CA ALA A 97 -10.55 -16.86 -21.91
C ALA A 97 -9.89 -17.00 -20.54
N GLU A 98 -10.08 -18.16 -19.93
CA GLU A 98 -9.24 -18.63 -18.83
C GLU A 98 -7.79 -18.81 -19.31
N LYS A 99 -6.81 -18.27 -18.57
CA LYS A 99 -5.72 -19.03 -17.92
C LYS A 99 -4.49 -18.18 -17.50
N LYS A 100 -4.19 -18.29 -16.20
CA LYS A 100 -2.90 -18.60 -15.53
C LYS A 100 -1.69 -17.67 -15.68
N ASP A 101 -1.40 -16.99 -14.57
CA ASP A 101 -0.13 -16.76 -13.85
C ASP A 101 1.18 -16.78 -14.65
N LYS A 102 1.81 -15.59 -14.74
CA LYS A 102 3.27 -15.42 -14.66
C LYS A 102 3.61 -14.11 -13.93
N ASP A 103 4.52 -14.23 -12.97
CA ASP A 103 4.90 -13.24 -11.97
C ASP A 103 5.38 -11.90 -12.53
N VAL A 104 4.67 -10.83 -12.16
CA VAL A 104 5.22 -9.49 -11.96
C VAL A 104 4.70 -9.04 -10.60
N VAL A 105 5.62 -8.68 -9.70
CA VAL A 105 5.33 -8.29 -8.31
C VAL A 105 4.42 -7.06 -8.30
N ILE A 106 3.12 -7.31 -8.16
CA ILE A 106 2.09 -6.34 -7.82
C ILE A 106 1.47 -6.92 -6.56
N GLU A 107 1.49 -6.19 -5.45
CA GLU A 107 0.99 -6.69 -4.16
C GLU A 107 -0.40 -7.30 -4.33
N ASN A 108 -0.42 -8.64 -4.33
CA ASN A 108 -1.61 -9.47 -4.22
C ASN A 108 -2.35 -9.05 -2.96
N ASN A 109 -3.58 -8.56 -3.11
CA ASN A 109 -4.61 -8.62 -2.06
C ASN A 109 -6.00 -8.56 -2.72
N VAL A 110 -6.34 -9.67 -3.39
CA VAL A 110 -7.70 -10.12 -3.73
C VAL A 110 -7.62 -11.63 -3.44
N ASP A 111 -8.22 -12.23 -2.42
CA ASP A 111 -9.38 -11.92 -1.59
C ASP A 111 -9.14 -12.33 -0.14
N GLN A 112 -9.61 -11.51 0.80
CA GLN A 112 -10.13 -12.00 2.07
C GLN A 112 -11.17 -10.99 2.57
N GLU A 113 -12.37 -11.47 2.86
CA GLU A 113 -13.32 -10.76 3.70
C GLU A 113 -12.74 -10.74 5.12
N ASP A 114 -11.78 -9.86 5.37
CA ASP A 114 -11.35 -9.57 6.72
C ASP A 114 -11.74 -8.13 7.05
N GLU A 115 -12.67 -8.05 7.97
CA GLU A 115 -12.79 -6.96 8.92
C GLU A 115 -11.51 -6.93 9.80
N GLU A 116 -10.31 -6.87 9.20
CA GLU A 116 -9.05 -6.67 9.90
C GLU A 116 -8.32 -5.47 9.30
N THR A 117 -8.41 -4.41 10.09
CA THR A 117 -7.43 -3.35 10.21
C THR A 117 -6.05 -3.75 9.69
N THR A 118 -5.64 -3.14 8.58
CA THR A 118 -4.22 -3.04 8.25
C THR A 118 -3.50 -2.54 9.50
N SER A 119 -2.68 -3.42 10.06
CA SER A 119 -2.07 -3.37 11.39
C SER A 119 -1.10 -2.20 11.57
N PHE A 120 -1.65 -0.98 11.60
CA PHE A 120 -1.08 0.22 12.22
C PHE A 120 -2.17 1.21 12.68
N GLU A 121 -3.45 0.96 12.43
CA GLU A 121 -4.53 1.63 13.17
C GLU A 121 -4.82 0.86 14.46
N LEU A 122 -3.87 0.87 15.40
CA LEU A 122 -4.20 0.53 16.79
C LEU A 122 -5.19 1.59 17.29
N PRO A 123 -6.29 1.22 17.96
CA PRO A 123 -7.21 2.18 18.57
C PRO A 123 -6.57 2.73 19.85
N VAL A 124 -5.39 3.35 19.72
CA VAL A 124 -4.68 4.00 20.83
C VAL A 124 -5.55 5.10 21.46
N GLY A 125 -6.54 5.60 20.71
CA GLY A 125 -7.52 6.57 21.19
C GLY A 125 -8.45 6.07 22.30
N ASP A 126 -8.66 4.75 22.44
CA ASP A 126 -9.60 4.16 23.41
C ASP A 126 -8.92 3.37 24.54
N MET A 127 -7.58 3.30 24.57
CA MET A 127 -6.82 2.55 25.57
C MET A 127 -6.72 3.29 26.91
N GLY A 128 -6.76 2.55 28.03
CA GLY A 128 -6.57 3.11 29.38
C GLY A 128 -5.11 3.48 29.65
N MET A 129 -4.84 4.36 30.64
CA MET A 129 -3.47 4.80 30.97
C MET A 129 -2.47 3.66 31.21
N GLU A 130 -2.91 2.61 31.91
CA GLU A 130 -2.08 1.44 32.22
C GLU A 130 -1.77 0.62 30.95
N GLU A 131 -2.71 0.54 30.02
CA GLU A 131 -2.53 -0.14 28.73
C GLU A 131 -1.64 0.67 27.79
N LEU A 132 -1.74 2.01 27.82
CA LEU A 132 -0.83 2.90 27.09
C LEU A 132 0.61 2.77 27.60
N GLU A 133 0.80 2.72 28.91
CA GLU A 133 2.12 2.54 29.51
C GLU A 133 2.73 1.19 29.11
N GLN A 134 1.92 0.12 29.13
CA GLN A 134 2.35 -1.19 28.65
C GLN A 134 2.67 -1.18 27.15
N LEU A 135 1.88 -0.50 26.34
CA LEU A 135 2.13 -0.35 24.91
C LEU A 135 3.40 0.46 24.64
N GLU A 136 3.65 1.52 25.41
CA GLU A 136 4.88 2.32 25.33
C GLU A 136 6.11 1.45 25.62
N VAL A 137 6.07 0.68 26.72
CA VAL A 137 7.14 -0.26 27.06
C VAL A 137 7.36 -1.29 25.96
N ALA A 138 6.29 -1.87 25.42
CA ALA A 138 6.37 -2.85 24.34
C ALA A 138 6.96 -2.23 23.06
N MET A 139 6.56 -1.02 22.67
CA MET A 139 7.09 -0.31 21.51
C MET A 139 8.58 0.01 21.66
N VAL A 140 9.02 0.44 22.85
CA VAL A 140 10.43 0.70 23.13
C VAL A 140 11.26 -0.58 22.99
N GLN A 141 10.75 -1.71 23.49
CA GLN A 141 11.42 -3.01 23.37
C GLN A 141 11.51 -3.48 21.91
N ILE A 142 10.44 -3.33 21.14
CA ILE A 142 10.43 -3.67 19.71
C ILE A 142 11.45 -2.81 18.96
N LYS A 143 11.45 -1.49 19.20
CA LYS A 143 12.42 -0.58 18.59
C LYS A 143 13.86 -1.01 18.88
N LYS A 144 14.15 -1.39 20.13
CA LYS A 144 15.47 -1.90 20.51
C LYS A 144 15.85 -3.17 19.74
N LYS A 145 14.95 -4.17 19.70
CA LYS A 145 15.19 -5.44 18.99
C LYS A 145 15.43 -5.23 17.49
N VAL A 146 14.71 -4.31 16.86
CA VAL A 146 14.91 -3.95 15.45
C VAL A 146 16.29 -3.34 15.23
N VAL A 147 16.70 -2.40 16.08
CA VAL A 147 18.02 -1.76 16.00
C VAL A 147 19.14 -2.79 16.22
N ASP A 148 18.99 -3.69 17.20
CA ASP A 148 19.97 -4.74 17.48
C ASP A 148 20.13 -5.69 16.28
N ARG A 149 19.03 -6.03 15.60
CA ARG A 149 19.08 -6.88 14.40
C ARG A 149 19.72 -6.18 13.21
N ILE A 150 19.45 -4.89 13.02
CA ILE A 150 20.12 -4.08 11.99
C ILE A 150 21.63 -4.04 12.24
N ASN A 151 22.04 -3.76 13.48
CA ASN A 151 23.44 -3.72 13.85
C ASN A 151 24.12 -5.09 13.69
N GLY A 152 23.43 -6.18 14.01
CA GLY A 152 23.91 -7.55 13.78
C GLY A 152 24.20 -7.83 12.30
N ILE A 153 23.30 -7.40 11.40
CA ILE A 153 23.48 -7.54 9.94
C ILE A 153 24.64 -6.67 9.44
N ILE A 154 24.81 -5.47 10.00
CA ILE A 154 25.93 -4.58 9.64
C ILE A 154 27.26 -5.17 10.11
N SER A 155 27.31 -5.78 11.30
CA SER A 155 28.53 -6.45 11.81
C SER A 155 28.88 -7.70 11.03
N SER A 156 27.90 -8.50 10.58
CA SER A 156 28.15 -9.71 9.77
C SER A 156 28.60 -9.40 8.33
N SER A 157 28.60 -8.13 7.92
CA SER A 157 29.00 -7.69 6.58
C SER A 157 30.41 -7.06 6.55
N LYS A 158 31.17 -7.08 7.66
CA LYS A 158 32.51 -6.44 7.77
C LYS A 158 33.71 -7.39 7.81
N ASP A 159 33.51 -8.70 7.74
CA ASP A 159 34.60 -9.69 7.86
C ASP A 159 35.19 -10.17 6.51
N GLU A 160 34.87 -9.52 5.39
CA GLU A 160 35.51 -9.78 4.09
C GLU A 160 36.18 -8.53 3.50
N ASP A 161 37.17 -7.93 4.18
CA ASP A 161 38.28 -7.24 3.50
C ASP A 161 39.41 -6.87 4.48
N LEU A 162 40.43 -7.72 4.64
CA LEU A 162 41.81 -7.29 4.89
C LEU A 162 42.79 -8.37 4.41
N GLY A 163 43.57 -7.99 3.40
CA GLY A 163 44.37 -8.89 2.55
C GLY A 163 45.67 -9.46 3.14
N LEU A 164 46.21 -10.39 2.36
CA LEU A 164 47.54 -11.02 2.47
C LEU A 164 48.67 -9.99 2.59
N PRO A 165 49.84 -10.38 3.14
CA PRO A 165 50.96 -10.63 2.22
C PRO A 165 51.89 -11.80 2.57
N TYR A 166 52.58 -12.23 1.51
CA TYR A 166 53.72 -13.14 1.43
C TYR A 166 54.85 -12.92 2.46
N THR A 167 55.55 -14.01 2.81
CA THR A 167 57.00 -14.23 3.12
C THR A 167 57.09 -15.33 4.20
N GLY A 168 57.98 -16.32 4.20
CA GLY A 168 59.05 -16.78 3.32
C GLY A 168 59.53 -18.15 3.85
N LEU A 169 60.09 -18.98 2.97
CA LEU A 169 60.75 -20.25 3.30
C LEU A 169 61.99 -20.02 4.19
N THR A 170 62.11 -20.78 5.28
CA THR A 170 63.43 -21.11 5.87
C THR A 170 63.50 -22.60 6.24
N LEU A 171 64.61 -23.20 5.81
CA LEU A 171 65.16 -24.54 6.02
C LEU A 171 64.82 -25.24 7.35
N ASN A 172 64.47 -26.54 7.24
CA ASN A 172 65.39 -27.66 7.49
C ASN A 172 64.92 -28.91 6.75
#